data_AF-A0A5S9MR43-F1
#
_entry.id   AF-A0A5S9MR43-F1
#
_cell.length_a   1.000
_cell.length_b   1.000
_cell.length_c   1.000
_cell.angle_alpha   90.00
_cell.angle_beta   90.00
_cell.angle_gamma   90.00
#
_symmetry.space_group_name_H-M   'P 1'
#
loop_
_entity.id
_entity.type
_entity.pdbx_description
1 polymer ?
#
loop_
_entity_poly.entity_id
_entity_poly.type
_entity_poly.pdbx_seq_one_letter_code
_entity_poly.pdbx_strand_id
1 'polypeptide(L)'
;MVKPPFPPFSQDVINNIAEQAGKLLPGEKSREELHRSVMLVVQNTLAKLDLVTREEFDAQASVLQKTRAKVDALEKQLATLMDELNQEQDGDASEEAESKS
;
A
#
# COMPACT_ATOMS: atom_id res chain seq x y z
N MET A 1 -6.21 -0.84 -12.75
CA MET A 1 -6.48 0.05 -11.61
C MET A 1 -6.26 -0.75 -10.35
N VAL A 2 -5.26 -0.41 -9.54
CA VAL A 2 -5.07 -1.04 -8.23
C VAL A 2 -6.20 -0.55 -7.33
N LYS A 3 -6.92 -1.47 -6.70
CA LYS A 3 -7.95 -1.10 -5.74
C LYS A 3 -7.27 -0.38 -4.57
N PRO A 4 -7.76 0.79 -4.14
CA PRO A 4 -7.17 1.48 -3.00
C PRO A 4 -7.24 0.59 -1.75
N PRO A 5 -6.18 0.54 -0.94
CA PRO A 5 -6.13 -0.30 0.25
C PRO A 5 -7.11 0.17 1.33
N PHE A 6 -7.51 1.44 1.30
CA PHE A 6 -8.46 2.02 2.24
C PHE A 6 -9.69 2.56 1.51
N PRO A 7 -10.91 2.28 2.02
CA PRO A 7 -12.13 2.90 1.51
C PRO A 7 -12.10 4.41 1.77
N PRO A 8 -12.82 5.21 0.96
CA PRO A 8 -12.91 6.65 1.19
C PRO A 8 -13.56 6.92 2.55
N PHE A 9 -12.96 7.82 3.31
CA PHE A 9 -13.58 8.33 4.52
C PHE A 9 -14.81 9.16 4.12
N SER A 10 -16.00 8.75 4.54
CA SER A 10 -17.28 9.32 4.11
C SER A 10 -18.19 9.62 5.28
N GLN A 11 -19.13 10.55 5.06
CA GLN A 11 -20.10 10.96 6.07
C GLN A 11 -20.94 9.77 6.58
N ASP A 12 -21.18 8.77 5.73
CA ASP A 12 -21.90 7.54 6.06
C ASP A 12 -21.19 6.69 7.11
N VAL A 13 -19.85 6.62 7.06
CA VAL A 13 -19.05 5.91 8.08
C VAL A 13 -19.22 6.58 9.43
N ILE A 14 -19.19 7.92 9.45
CA ILE A 14 -19.36 8.69 10.69
C ILE A 14 -20.79 8.55 11.21
N ASN A 15 -21.79 8.61 10.33
CA ASN A 15 -23.19 8.41 10.68
C ASN A 15 -23.43 7.02 11.28
N ASN A 16 -22.84 5.97 10.71
CA ASN A 16 -22.94 4.62 11.25
C ASN A 16 -22.33 4.50 12.65
N ILE A 17 -21.17 5.12 12.90
CA ILE A 17 -20.55 5.14 14.24
C ILE A 17 -21.45 5.85 15.23
N ALA A 18 -21.99 7.02 14.86
CA ALA A 18 -22.88 7.78 15.71
C ALA A 18 -24.21 7.05 15.96
N GLU A 19 -24.73 6.32 14.97
CA GLU A 19 -25.93 5.51 15.10
C GLU A 19 -25.71 4.31 16.03
N GLN A 20 -24.56 3.63 15.91
CA GLN A 20 -24.17 2.52 16.80
C GLN A 20 -23.96 3.00 18.24
N ALA A 21 -23.32 4.16 18.43
CA ALA A 21 -23.18 4.78 19.74
C ALA A 21 -24.54 5.15 20.33
N GLY A 22 -25.43 5.73 19.51
CA GLY A 22 -26.78 6.13 19.92
C GLY A 22 -27.71 4.97 20.28
N LYS A 23 -27.50 3.76 19.75
CA LYS A 23 -28.28 2.55 20.09
C LYS A 23 -28.06 2.06 21.52
N LEU A 24 -27.00 2.52 22.19
CA LEU A 24 -26.65 2.13 23.56
C LEU A 24 -27.34 2.99 24.64
N LEU A 25 -28.15 3.99 24.26
CA LEU A 25 -28.76 4.93 25.20
C LEU A 25 -30.29 4.96 25.15
N PRO A 26 -30.96 5.14 26.30
CA PRO A 26 -32.42 5.31 26.35
C PRO A 26 -32.83 6.76 26.02
N GLY A 27 -33.64 6.93 24.96
CA GLY A 27 -34.35 8.19 24.67
C GLY A 27 -33.83 8.98 23.45
N GLU A 28 -34.77 9.47 22.63
CA GLU A 28 -34.49 10.13 21.34
C GLU A 28 -33.71 11.46 21.47
N LYS A 29 -34.00 12.29 22.48
CA LYS A 29 -33.30 13.58 22.68
C LYS A 29 -31.83 13.39 23.04
N SER A 30 -31.53 12.42 23.91
CA SER A 30 -30.17 12.07 24.30
C SER A 30 -29.36 11.46 23.16
N ARG A 31 -30.04 10.81 22.21
CA ARG A 31 -29.43 10.27 20.98
C ARG A 31 -28.97 11.36 20.02
N GLU A 32 -29.78 12.40 19.82
CA GLU A 32 -29.45 13.50 18.90
C GLU A 32 -28.30 14.39 19.43
N GLU A 33 -28.29 14.65 20.74
CA GLU A 33 -27.19 15.35 21.40
C GLU A 33 -25.87 14.58 21.29
N LEU A 34 -25.90 13.27 21.54
CA LEU A 34 -24.71 12.43 21.38
C LEU A 34 -24.25 12.31 19.94
N HIS A 35 -25.17 12.25 18.97
CA HIS A 35 -24.81 12.28 17.56
C HIS A 35 -24.00 13.55 17.22
N ARG A 36 -24.44 14.73 17.70
CA ARG A 36 -23.68 15.98 17.53
C ARG A 36 -22.32 15.92 18.22
N SER A 37 -22.26 15.43 19.46
CA SER A 37 -20.99 15.32 20.20
C SER A 37 -20.00 14.36 19.53
N VAL A 38 -20.47 13.20 19.05
CA VAL A 38 -19.64 12.23 18.31
C VAL A 38 -19.12 12.85 17.02
N MET A 39 -19.97 13.56 16.26
CA MET A 39 -19.54 14.27 15.06
C MET A 39 -18.44 15.29 15.35
N LEU A 40 -18.59 16.09 16.40
CA LEU A 40 -17.58 17.08 16.79
C LEU A 40 -16.26 16.44 17.21
N VAL A 41 -16.31 15.34 17.96
CA VAL A 41 -15.10 14.59 18.37
C VAL A 41 -14.41 13.98 17.14
N VAL A 42 -15.17 13.37 16.22
CA VAL A 42 -14.62 12.79 14.99
C VAL A 42 -13.99 13.87 14.11
N GLN A 43 -14.66 15.00 13.90
CA GLN A 43 -14.12 16.11 13.13
C GLN A 43 -12.82 16.66 13.75
N ASN A 44 -12.79 16.85 15.07
CA ASN A 44 -11.62 17.39 15.77
C ASN A 44 -10.46 16.39 15.82
N THR A 45 -10.73 15.08 15.90
CA THR A 45 -9.68 14.06 15.86
C THR A 45 -9.08 13.92 14.47
N LEU A 46 -9.89 13.92 13.41
CA LEU A 46 -9.42 13.91 12.03
C LEU A 46 -8.59 15.15 11.68
N ALA A 47 -8.99 16.33 12.18
CA ALA A 47 -8.23 17.56 12.00
C ALA A 47 -6.84 17.53 12.67
N LYS A 48 -6.62 16.61 13.63
CA LYS A 48 -5.34 16.42 14.31
C LYS A 48 -4.49 15.30 13.69
N LEU A 49 -5.02 14.54 12.74
CA LEU A 49 -4.27 13.54 12.00
C LEU A 49 -3.58 14.21 10.80
N ASP A 50 -2.37 13.76 10.49
CA ASP A 50 -1.66 14.16 9.27
C ASP A 50 -2.29 13.44 8.07
N LEU A 51 -3.41 13.98 7.59
CA LEU A 51 -4.19 13.40 6.51
C LEU A 51 -3.54 13.72 5.17
N VAL A 52 -3.14 12.69 4.44
CA VAL A 52 -2.78 12.81 3.02
C VAL A 52 -4.03 12.73 2.16
N THR A 53 -4.07 13.52 1.09
CA THR A 53 -5.16 13.46 0.14
C THR A 53 -5.14 12.14 -0.62
N ARG A 54 -6.29 11.75 -1.16
CA ARG A 54 -6.38 10.53 -1.96
C ARG A 54 -5.51 10.59 -3.21
N GLU A 55 -5.38 11.77 -3.82
CA GLU A 55 -4.56 11.99 -4.99
C GLU A 55 -3.06 11.78 -4.68
N GLU A 56 -2.57 12.30 -3.56
CA GLU A 56 -1.19 12.10 -3.10
C GLU A 56 -0.90 10.62 -2.81
N PHE A 57 -1.84 9.93 -2.16
CA PHE A 57 -1.73 8.50 -1.93
C PHE A 57 -1.63 7.71 -3.25
N ASP A 58 -2.53 7.99 -4.20
CA ASP A 58 -2.56 7.29 -5.49
C ASP A 58 -1.28 7.58 -6.31
N ALA A 59 -0.73 8.79 -6.22
CA ALA A 59 0.54 9.15 -6.83
C ALA A 59 1.70 8.33 -6.24
N GLN A 60 1.80 8.21 -4.91
CA GLN A 60 2.82 7.40 -4.25
C GLN A 60 2.68 5.92 -4.57
N ALA A 61 1.46 5.40 -4.60
CA ALA A 61 1.18 4.02 -4.99
C ALA A 61 1.66 3.73 -6.42
N SER A 62 1.45 4.66 -7.36
CA SER A 62 1.94 4.55 -8.73
C SER A 62 3.48 4.50 -8.81
N VAL A 63 4.16 5.34 -8.01
CA VAL A 63 5.63 5.29 -7.91
C VAL A 63 6.09 3.93 -7.38
N LEU A 64 5.45 3.41 -6.33
CA LEU A 64 5.77 2.10 -5.75
C LEU A 64 5.57 0.95 -6.75
N GLN A 65 4.51 1.00 -7.56
CA GLN A 65 4.32 0.01 -8.62
C GLN A 65 5.44 0.06 -9.66
N LYS A 66 5.86 1.27 -10.07
CA LYS A 66 6.94 1.45 -11.03
C LYS A 66 8.28 0.97 -10.46
N THR A 67 8.56 1.22 -9.18
CA THR A 67 9.80 0.75 -8.56
C THR A 67 9.81 -0.77 -8.45
N ARG A 68 8.69 -1.41 -8.09
CA ARG A 68 8.58 -2.88 -8.09
C ARG A 68 8.87 -3.46 -9.47
N ALA A 69 8.25 -2.91 -10.52
CA ALA A 69 8.50 -3.37 -11.89
C ALA A 69 9.97 -3.18 -12.32
N LYS A 70 10.63 -2.10 -11.88
CA LYS A 70 12.06 -1.88 -12.14
C LYS A 70 12.95 -2.89 -11.39
N VAL A 71 12.62 -3.21 -10.15
CA VAL A 71 13.34 -4.23 -9.36
C VAL A 71 13.22 -5.59 -10.05
N ASP A 72 12.02 -6.01 -10.43
CA ASP A 72 11.80 -7.28 -11.14
C ASP A 72 12.58 -7.36 -12.47
N ALA A 73 12.74 -6.22 -13.17
CA ALA A 73 13.51 -6.16 -14.41
C ALA A 73 15.03 -6.28 -14.15
N LEU A 74 15.54 -5.60 -13.12
CA LEU A 74 16.95 -5.68 -12.74
C LEU A 74 17.31 -7.09 -12.24
N GLU A 75 16.44 -7.74 -11.48
CA GLU A 75 16.64 -9.12 -11.04
C GLU A 75 16.78 -10.09 -12.22
N LYS A 76 15.97 -9.91 -13.28
CA LYS A 76 16.09 -10.70 -14.51
C LYS A 76 17.41 -10.44 -15.24
N GLN A 77 17.79 -9.17 -15.38
CA GLN A 77 19.06 -8.81 -16.02
C GLN A 77 20.25 -9.40 -15.27
N LEU A 78 20.20 -9.37 -13.93
CA LEU A 78 21.23 -9.97 -13.09
C LEU A 78 21.29 -11.49 -13.27
N ALA A 79 20.14 -12.17 -13.31
CA ALA A 79 20.08 -13.61 -13.56
C ALA A 79 20.69 -13.98 -14.92
N THR A 80 20.33 -13.26 -15.99
CA THR A 80 20.92 -13.48 -17.33
C THR A 80 22.44 -13.28 -17.31
N LEU A 81 22.93 -12.21 -16.68
CA LEU A 81 24.37 -11.96 -16.61
C LEU A 81 25.10 -13.03 -15.78
N MET A 82 24.50 -13.50 -14.68
CA MET A 82 25.04 -14.60 -13.88
C MET A 82 25.10 -15.91 -14.69
N ASP A 83 24.09 -16.19 -15.51
CA ASP A 83 24.06 -17.37 -16.38
C ASP A 83 25.10 -17.29 -17.50
N GLU A 84 25.31 -16.12 -18.09
CA GLU A 84 26.35 -15.88 -19.11
C GLU A 84 27.76 -16.07 -18.51
N LEU A 85 28.02 -15.51 -17.33
CA LEU A 85 29.32 -15.59 -16.68
C LEU A 85 29.69 -17.03 -16.27
N ASN A 86 28.70 -17.82 -15.82
CA ASN A 86 28.91 -19.24 -15.51
C ASN A 86 29.22 -20.05 -16.77
N GLN A 87 28.57 -19.74 -17.91
CA GLN A 87 28.85 -20.42 -19.18
C GLN A 87 30.25 -20.11 -19.73
N GLU A 88 30.76 -18.89 -19.56
CA GLU A 88 32.13 -18.55 -19.94
C GLU A 88 33.17 -19.28 -19.06
N GLN A 89 32.90 -19.47 -17.77
CA GLN A 89 33.79 -20.20 -16.87
C GLN A 89 33.82 -21.71 -17.13
N ASP A 90 32.68 -22.30 -17.51
CA ASP A 90 32.62 -23.73 -17.88
C ASP A 90 33.27 -24.00 -19.26
N GLY A 91 33.27 -23.01 -20.16
CA GLY A 91 33.95 -23.10 -21.46
C GLY A 91 35.49 -23.09 -21.36
N ASP A 92 36.06 -22.20 -20.54
CA ASP A 92 37.51 -22.06 -20.34
C ASP A 92 38.14 -23.30 -19.68
N ALA A 93 37.41 -23.95 -18.77
CA ALA A 93 37.83 -25.21 -18.14
C ALA A 93 37.88 -26.41 -19.12
N SER A 94 37.12 -26.35 -20.22
CA SER A 94 37.09 -27.40 -21.24
C SER A 94 38.20 -27.25 -22.29
N GLU A 95 38.62 -26.02 -22.61
CA GLU A 95 39.75 -25.77 -23.53
C GLU A 95 41.12 -26.09 -22.91
N GLU A 96 41.32 -25.88 -21.60
CA GLU A 96 42.57 -26.27 -20.92
C GLU A 96 42.78 -27.80 -20.82
N ALA A 97 41.69 -28.58 -20.81
CA ALA A 97 41.77 -30.05 -20.73
C ALA A 97 42.18 -30.71 -22.07
N GLU A 98 41.82 -30.11 -23.21
CA GLU A 98 42.18 -30.61 -24.54
C GLU A 98 43.60 -30.21 -24.97
N SER A 99 44.16 -29.13 -24.42
CA SER A 99 45.53 -28.65 -24.72
C SER A 99 46.66 -29.45 -24.02
N LYS A 100 46.33 -30.20 -22.96
CA LYS A 100 47.30 -31.01 -22.17
C LYS A 100 47.35 -32.50 -22.53
N SER A 101 46.60 -32.97 -23.53
CA SER A 101 46.62 -34.37 -24.01
C SER A 101 47.39 -34.55 -25.30
#